data_AF-A0A519KXJ6-F1
#
_entry.id   AF-A0A519KXJ6-F1
#
_cell.length_a   1.000
_cell.length_b   1.000
_cell.length_c   1.000
_cell.angle_alpha   90.00
_cell.angle_beta   90.00
_cell.angle_gamma   90.00
#
_symmetry.space_group_name_H-M   'P 1'
#
loop_
_entity.id
_entity.type
_entity.pdbx_description
1 polymer ?
#
loop_
_entity_poly.entity_id
_entity_poly.type
_entity_poly.pdbx_seq_one_letter_code
_entity_poly.pdbx_strand_id
1 'polypeptide(L)'
;MTCTRTAVSAFAKSDSAFDDLTAALGDPRPHPTEAALVQLGRVLLTELVDVIADTALEDYQTILGEALIGAFHSAAGRIERDADRARDAMRALDRDFDGSEAADTELQEATA
;
A
#
# COMPACT_ATOMS: atom_id res chain seq x y z
N MET A 1 18.09 -37.21 -9.88
CA MET A 1 17.13 -36.33 -9.18
C MET A 1 17.81 -34.99 -8.95
N THR A 2 17.53 -34.02 -9.82
CA THR A 2 18.03 -32.66 -9.68
C THR A 2 16.86 -31.76 -10.08
N CYS A 3 16.17 -31.22 -9.08
CA CYS A 3 15.10 -30.25 -9.25
C CYS A 3 15.74 -28.86 -9.20
N THR A 4 15.91 -28.25 -10.36
CA THR A 4 16.30 -26.85 -10.50
C THR A 4 15.13 -25.97 -10.05
N ARG A 5 15.29 -25.31 -8.90
CA ARG A 5 14.33 -24.37 -8.33
C ARG A 5 14.34 -23.08 -9.16
N THR A 6 13.26 -22.86 -9.90
CA THR A 6 13.00 -21.62 -10.64
C THR A 6 12.97 -20.44 -9.67
N ALA A 7 13.95 -19.55 -9.77
CA ALA A 7 13.91 -18.25 -9.12
C ALA A 7 12.81 -17.42 -9.80
N VAL A 8 11.78 -17.05 -9.05
CA VAL A 8 10.75 -16.10 -9.50
C VAL A 8 11.44 -14.76 -9.71
N SER A 9 11.68 -14.43 -10.98
CA SER A 9 12.04 -13.09 -11.43
C SER A 9 10.80 -12.21 -11.26
N ALA A 10 10.76 -11.43 -10.16
CA ALA A 10 9.68 -10.48 -9.89
C ALA A 10 9.91 -9.10 -10.54
N PHE A 11 10.95 -8.92 -11.35
CA PHE A 11 11.37 -7.61 -11.87
C PHE A 11 11.02 -7.36 -13.35
N ALA A 12 10.10 -8.14 -13.94
CA ALA A 12 9.79 -8.06 -15.38
C ALA A 12 8.28 -7.94 -15.71
N LYS A 13 7.51 -7.16 -14.93
CA LYS A 13 6.20 -6.65 -15.37
C LYS A 13 6.30 -5.14 -15.54
N SER A 14 7.03 -4.72 -16.57
CA SER A 14 7.33 -3.32 -16.86
C SER A 14 6.11 -2.60 -17.46
N ASP A 15 5.76 -1.45 -16.88
CA ASP A 15 4.71 -0.48 -17.23
C ASP A 15 3.24 -0.90 -17.04
N SER A 16 2.80 -2.08 -17.49
CA SER A 16 1.34 -2.35 -17.50
C SER A 16 0.75 -2.59 -16.11
N ALA A 17 1.46 -3.26 -15.21
CA ALA A 17 0.83 -3.78 -13.99
C ALA A 17 0.48 -2.67 -12.98
N PHE A 18 1.32 -1.64 -12.86
CA PHE A 18 1.03 -0.50 -12.00
C PHE A 18 -0.10 0.34 -12.58
N ASP A 19 -0.09 0.59 -13.88
CA ASP A 19 -1.13 1.34 -14.57
C ASP A 19 -2.49 0.61 -14.51
N ASP A 20 -2.50 -0.71 -14.71
CA ASP A 20 -3.70 -1.57 -14.56
C ASP A 20 -4.27 -1.49 -13.13
N LEU A 21 -3.41 -1.49 -12.11
CA LEU A 21 -3.82 -1.35 -10.71
C LEU A 21 -4.42 0.02 -10.41
N THR A 22 -3.80 1.10 -10.91
CA THR A 22 -4.32 2.45 -10.70
C THR A 22 -5.65 2.67 -11.43
N ALA A 23 -5.81 2.11 -12.63
CA ALA A 23 -7.07 2.12 -13.36
C ALA A 23 -8.19 1.39 -12.59
N ALA A 24 -7.86 0.27 -11.93
CA ALA A 24 -8.82 -0.50 -11.14
C ALA A 24 -9.30 0.22 -9.87
N LEU A 25 -8.54 1.18 -9.33
CA LEU A 25 -8.93 1.95 -8.15
C LEU A 25 -10.07 2.94 -8.44
N GLY A 26 -10.22 3.39 -9.69
CA GLY A 26 -11.27 4.32 -10.11
C GLY A 26 -11.21 5.71 -9.43
N ASP A 27 -10.07 6.10 -8.84
CA ASP A 27 -9.88 7.43 -8.27
C ASP A 27 -9.77 8.45 -9.42
N PRO A 28 -10.55 9.54 -9.42
CA PRO A 28 -10.50 10.54 -10.50
C PRO A 28 -9.24 11.41 -10.47
N ARG A 29 -8.44 11.35 -9.40
CA ARG A 29 -7.19 12.12 -9.28
C ARG A 29 -6.07 11.43 -10.06
N PRO A 30 -5.12 12.19 -10.63
CA PRO A 30 -4.01 11.61 -11.37
C PRO A 30 -3.11 10.79 -10.43
N HIS A 31 -2.83 9.56 -10.83
CA HIS A 31 -1.83 8.73 -10.18
C HIS A 31 -0.44 9.04 -10.74
N PRO A 32 0.62 9.02 -9.90
CA PRO A 32 1.98 9.13 -10.40
C PRO A 32 2.30 7.95 -11.31
N THR A 33 3.07 8.16 -12.38
CA THR A 33 3.54 7.04 -13.22
C THR A 33 4.55 6.17 -12.47
N GLU A 34 4.71 4.91 -12.89
CA GLU A 34 5.74 4.02 -12.32
C GLU A 34 7.13 4.66 -12.42
N ALA A 35 7.45 5.26 -13.58
CA ALA A 35 8.70 5.98 -13.80
C ALA A 35 8.90 7.15 -12.81
N ALA A 36 7.83 7.88 -12.46
CA ALA A 36 7.91 8.96 -11.47
C ALA A 36 8.20 8.41 -10.06
N LEU A 37 7.63 7.26 -9.70
CA LEU A 37 7.91 6.60 -8.40
C LEU A 37 9.34 6.09 -8.31
N VAL A 38 9.86 5.48 -9.39
CA VAL A 38 11.27 5.05 -9.47
C VAL A 38 12.19 6.27 -9.36
N GLN A 39 11.88 7.36 -10.07
CA GLN A 39 12.65 8.58 -10.01
C GLN A 39 12.65 9.20 -8.62
N LEU A 40 11.50 9.23 -7.94
CA LEU A 40 11.40 9.70 -6.56
C LEU A 40 12.36 8.92 -5.64
N GLY A 41 12.33 7.59 -5.70
CA GLY A 41 13.21 6.75 -4.89
C GLY A 41 14.69 7.03 -5.15
N ARG A 42 15.07 7.23 -6.42
CA ARG A 42 16.45 7.60 -6.80
C ARG A 42 16.83 8.96 -6.23
N VAL A 43 16.01 9.99 -6.43
CA VAL A 43 16.29 11.36 -5.96
C VAL A 43 16.48 11.38 -4.45
N LEU A 44 15.61 10.73 -3.69
CA LEU A 44 15.70 10.70 -2.23
C LEU A 44 16.98 9.99 -1.75
N LEU A 45 17.31 8.84 -2.33
CA LEU A 45 18.49 8.08 -1.92
C LEU A 45 19.79 8.78 -2.35
N THR A 46 19.84 9.32 -3.57
CA THR A 46 20.99 10.07 -4.07
C THR A 46 21.24 11.30 -3.21
N GLU A 47 20.22 12.11 -2.92
CA GLU A 47 20.38 13.29 -2.07
C GLU A 47 20.84 12.91 -0.65
N LEU A 48 20.29 11.82 -0.09
CA LEU A 48 20.74 11.32 1.21
C LEU A 48 22.24 10.99 1.19
N VAL A 49 22.68 10.25 0.18
CA VAL A 49 24.09 9.84 0.04
C VAL A 49 24.99 11.04 -0.23
N ASP A 50 24.58 11.95 -1.13
CA ASP A 50 25.36 13.13 -1.49
C ASP A 50 25.59 14.07 -0.30
N VAL A 51 24.62 14.17 0.61
CA VAL A 51 24.73 14.99 1.83
C VAL A 51 25.67 14.38 2.87
N ILE A 52 25.73 13.05 2.97
CA ILE A 52 26.49 12.37 4.04
C ILE A 52 27.87 11.86 3.59
N ALA A 53 28.08 11.67 2.30
CA ALA A 53 29.35 11.27 1.73
C ALA A 53 30.44 12.30 2.07
N ASP A 54 31.66 11.85 2.33
CA ASP A 54 32.81 12.68 2.73
C ASP A 54 32.58 13.49 4.03
N THR A 55 31.58 13.09 4.84
CA THR A 55 31.32 13.68 6.16
C THR A 55 31.57 12.67 7.26
N ALA A 56 31.53 13.13 8.52
CA ALA A 56 31.56 12.25 9.69
C ALA A 56 30.36 11.29 9.77
N LEU A 57 29.33 11.45 8.93
CA LEU A 57 28.17 10.57 8.86
C LEU A 57 28.31 9.43 7.85
N GLU A 58 29.37 9.41 7.03
CA GLU A 58 29.56 8.40 5.98
C GLU A 58 29.60 6.97 6.54
N ASP A 59 30.19 6.77 7.71
CA ASP A 59 30.22 5.48 8.43
C ASP A 59 28.82 4.94 8.75
N TYR A 60 27.80 5.81 8.76
CA TYR A 60 26.40 5.47 9.04
C TYR A 60 25.53 5.39 7.77
N GLN A 61 26.11 5.50 6.58
CA GLN A 61 25.36 5.51 5.32
C GLN A 61 24.41 4.32 5.19
N THR A 62 24.87 3.11 5.49
CA THR A 62 24.06 1.90 5.39
C THR A 62 22.83 1.97 6.29
N ILE A 63 23.01 2.30 7.58
CA ILE A 63 21.89 2.35 8.53
C ILE A 63 20.93 3.49 8.22
N LEU A 64 21.41 4.62 7.71
CA LEU A 64 20.57 5.74 7.28
C LEU A 64 19.74 5.38 6.04
N GLY A 65 20.34 4.70 5.06
CA GLY A 65 19.63 4.20 3.88
C GLY A 65 18.57 3.16 4.24
N GLU A 66 18.91 2.21 5.10
CA GLU A 66 17.96 1.22 5.62
C GLU A 66 16.81 1.88 6.41
N ALA A 67 17.12 2.87 7.25
CA ALA A 67 16.11 3.62 7.99
C ALA A 67 15.14 4.37 7.06
N LEU A 68 15.64 4.98 5.98
CA LEU A 68 14.80 5.64 4.98
C LEU A 68 13.83 4.64 4.32
N ILE A 69 14.34 3.49 3.87
CA ILE A 69 13.51 2.42 3.28
C ILE A 69 12.50 1.89 4.31
N GLY A 70 12.96 1.65 5.54
CA GLY A 70 12.14 1.19 6.66
C GLY A 70 11.00 2.17 6.99
N ALA A 71 11.23 3.47 6.87
CA ALA A 71 10.19 4.48 7.07
C ALA A 71 9.05 4.34 6.04
N PHE A 72 9.37 4.10 4.76
CA PHE A 72 8.35 3.85 3.73
C PHE A 72 7.61 2.54 3.96
N HIS A 73 8.30 1.47 4.36
CA HIS A 73 7.64 0.20 4.68
C HIS A 73 6.69 0.34 5.89
N SER A 74 7.13 1.06 6.93
CA SER A 74 6.31 1.37 8.10
C SER A 74 5.08 2.21 7.74
N ALA A 75 5.25 3.23 6.90
CA ALA A 75 4.14 4.06 6.42
C ALA A 75 3.13 3.26 5.59
N ALA A 76 3.60 2.41 4.67
CA ALA A 76 2.74 1.53 3.88
C ALA A 76 1.91 0.60 4.78
N GLY A 77 2.54 -0.04 5.77
CA GLY A 77 1.83 -0.91 6.71
C GLY A 77 0.82 -0.16 7.59
N ARG A 78 1.05 1.13 7.91
CA ARG A 78 0.05 1.96 8.60
C ARG A 78 -1.17 2.22 7.72
N ILE A 79 -0.96 2.59 6.47
CA ILE A 79 -2.02 2.84 5.49
C ILE A 79 -2.86 1.57 5.28
N GLU A 80 -2.22 0.42 5.15
CA GLU A 80 -2.91 -0.87 5.00
C GLU A 80 -3.79 -1.18 6.22
N ARG A 81 -3.26 -1.01 7.45
CA ARG A 81 -4.06 -1.19 8.67
C ARG A 81 -5.20 -0.19 8.82
N ASP A 82 -5.04 1.04 8.34
CA ASP A 82 -6.14 2.02 8.29
C ASP A 82 -7.23 1.57 7.31
N ALA A 83 -6.83 1.06 6.13
CA ALA A 83 -7.76 0.53 5.14
C ALA A 83 -8.51 -0.72 5.64
N ASP A 84 -7.84 -1.63 6.33
CA ASP A 84 -8.48 -2.82 6.90
C ASP A 84 -9.49 -2.45 7.99
N ARG A 85 -9.13 -1.51 8.88
CA ARG A 85 -10.08 -0.98 9.87
C ARG A 85 -11.32 -0.35 9.21
N ALA A 86 -11.13 0.39 8.12
CA ALA A 86 -12.25 0.98 7.39
C ALA A 86 -13.15 -0.11 6.77
N ARG A 87 -12.58 -1.16 6.18
CA ARG A 87 -13.33 -2.30 5.62
C ARG A 87 -14.13 -3.04 6.68
N ASP A 88 -13.53 -3.28 7.85
CA ASP A 88 -14.21 -3.96 8.95
C ASP A 88 -15.36 -3.12 9.52
N ALA A 89 -15.19 -1.79 9.61
CA ALA A 89 -16.26 -0.88 10.00
C ALA A 89 -17.43 -0.90 9.00
N MET A 90 -17.14 -0.91 7.69
CA MET A 90 -18.19 -1.01 6.66
C MET A 90 -18.98 -2.32 6.76
N ARG A 91 -18.30 -3.46 6.99
CA ARG A 91 -18.95 -4.76 7.17
C ARG A 91 -19.83 -4.84 8.41
N ALA A 92 -19.44 -4.14 9.49
CA ALA A 92 -20.26 -4.05 10.69
C ALA A 92 -21.54 -3.26 10.41
N LEU A 93 -21.42 -2.10 9.77
CA LEU A 93 -22.56 -1.25 9.40
C LEU A 93 -23.55 -1.97 8.46
N ASP A 94 -23.04 -2.70 7.48
CA ASP A 94 -23.86 -3.48 6.53
C ASP A 94 -24.73 -4.51 7.27
N ARG A 95 -24.12 -5.25 8.21
CA ARG A 95 -24.84 -6.24 9.03
C ARG A 95 -25.87 -5.59 9.96
N ASP A 96 -25.54 -4.45 10.55
CA ASP A 96 -26.47 -3.73 11.43
C ASP A 96 -27.67 -3.19 10.65
N PHE A 97 -27.47 -2.78 9.39
CA PHE A 97 -28.54 -2.35 8.50
C PHE A 97 -29.46 -3.52 8.12
N ASP A 98 -28.89 -4.66 7.70
CA ASP A 98 -29.65 -5.89 7.43
C ASP A 98 -30.47 -6.34 8.64
N GLY A 99 -29.87 -6.30 9.84
CA GLY A 99 -30.55 -6.66 11.08
C GLY A 99 -31.68 -5.69 11.46
N SER A 100 -31.51 -4.40 11.15
CA SER A 100 -32.55 -3.39 11.37
C SER A 100 -33.73 -3.56 10.41
N GLU A 101 -33.48 -3.93 9.14
CA GLU A 101 -34.53 -4.22 8.16
C GLU A 101 -35.37 -5.45 8.56
N ALA A 102 -34.72 -6.51 9.05
CA ALA A 102 -35.40 -7.70 9.56
C ALA A 102 -36.30 -7.36 10.77
N ALA A 103 -35.79 -6.59 11.73
CA ALA A 103 -36.56 -6.17 12.89
C ALA A 103 -37.74 -5.24 12.53
N ASP A 104 -37.56 -4.36 11.55
CA ASP A 104 -38.62 -3.46 11.06
C ASP A 104 -39.75 -4.25 10.37
N THR A 105 -39.38 -5.28 9.59
CA THR A 105 -40.35 -6.19 8.96
C THR A 105 -41.15 -6.96 10.01
N GLU A 106 -40.50 -7.52 11.04
CA GLU A 106 -41.17 -8.23 12.14
C GLU A 106 -42.14 -7.33 12.91
N LEU A 107 -41.80 -6.05 13.12
CA LEU A 107 -42.68 -5.08 13.79
C LEU A 107 -43.91 -4.74 12.95
N GLN A 108 -43.76 -4.62 11.63
CA GLN A 108 -44.89 -4.37 10.72
C GLN A 108 -45.83 -5.58 10.64
N GLU A 109 -45.30 -6.81 10.63
CA GLU A 109 -46.11 -8.02 10.68
C GLU A 109 -46.86 -8.18 12.02
N ALA A 110 -46.26 -7.78 13.14
CA ALA A 110 -46.89 -7.85 14.46
C ALA A 110 -47.98 -6.78 14.69
N THR A 111 -48.00 -5.72 13.88
CA THR A 111 -48.97 -4.62 13.98
C THR A 111 -50.04 -4.64 12.89
N ALA A 112 -49.94 -5.54 11.92
CA ALA A 112 -50.94 -5.81 10.89
C ALA A 112 -51.99 -6.83 11.36
#